data_AF-A0A6I1GPB9-F1
#
_entry.id   AF-A0A6I1GPB9-F1
#
_cell.length_a   1.000
_cell.length_b   1.000
_cell.length_c   1.000
_cell.angle_alpha   90.00
_cell.angle_beta   90.00
_cell.angle_gamma   90.00
#
_symmetry.space_group_name_H-M   'P 1'
#
loop_
_entity.id
_entity.type
_entity.pdbx_description
1 polymer ?
#
loop_
_entity_poly.entity_id
_entity_poly.type
_entity_poly.pdbx_seq_one_letter_code
_entity_poly.pdbx_strand_id
1 'polypeptide(L)' 'MFKRMLWIAVGVTVGALAVIKAQAYVKANTPDAARQFVFGPDQDHVGMRTLEGLVNEFNATRRAREAELNRKYIDRSAR' A
#
# COMPACT_ATOMS: atom_id res chain seq x y z
N MET A 1 -8.13 20.67 9.06
CA MET A 1 -7.75 19.32 8.59
C MET A 1 -7.28 19.29 7.13
N PHE A 2 -7.91 20.06 6.22
CA PHE A 2 -7.62 20.04 4.76
C PHE A 2 -6.13 20.23 4.39
N LYS A 3 -5.46 21.24 4.96
CA LYS A 3 -4.03 21.51 4.70
C LYS A 3 -3.14 20.27 4.95
N ARG A 4 -3.39 19.53 6.03
CA ARG A 4 -2.62 18.31 6.35
C ARG A 4 -2.89 17.20 5.34
N MET A 5 -4.16 16.97 4.99
CA MET A 5 -4.53 15.97 4.00
C MET A 5 -3.93 16.28 2.63
N LEU A 6 -3.90 17.57 2.25
CA LEU A 6 -3.28 18.05 1.01
C LEU A 6 -1.78 17.75 0.98
N TRP A 7 -1.04 18.05 2.06
CA TRP A 7 0.39 17.75 2.11
C TRP A 7 0.69 16.25 2.08
N ILE A 8 -0.15 15.42 2.72
CA ILE A 8 -0.03 13.96 2.64
C ILE A 8 -0.25 13.48 1.20
N ALA A 9 -1.31 13.96 0.54
CA ALA A 9 -1.62 13.58 -0.85
C ALA A 9 -0.51 14.00 -1.84
N VAL A 10 0.07 15.19 -1.65
CA VAL A 10 1.22 15.66 -2.43
C VAL A 10 2.44 14.75 -2.21
N GLY A 11 2.76 14.43 -0.95
CA GLY A 11 3.88 13.55 -0.62
C GLY A 11 3.74 12.15 -1.22
N VAL A 12 2.55 11.57 -1.16
CA VAL A 12 2.26 10.25 -1.76
C VAL A 12 2.40 10.29 -3.29
N THR A 13 1.87 11.31 -3.94
CA THR A 13 1.97 11.46 -5.40
C THR A 13 3.42 11.59 -5.87
N VAL A 14 4.21 12.43 -5.18
CA VAL A 14 5.64 12.61 -5.50
C VAL A 14 6.43 11.33 -5.26
N GLY A 15 6.16 10.62 -4.16
CA GLY A 15 6.77 9.33 -3.85
C GLY A 15 6.49 8.27 -4.91
N ALA A 16 5.24 8.15 -5.35
CA ALA A 16 4.86 7.22 -6.41
C ALA A 16 5.59 7.51 -7.73
N LEU A 17 5.67 8.79 -8.14
CA LEU A 17 6.38 9.18 -9.36
C LEU A 17 7.88 8.89 -9.28
N ALA A 18 8.50 9.10 -8.12
CA ALA A 18 9.92 8.79 -7.91
C ALA A 18 10.19 7.28 -8.06
N VAL A 19 9.32 6.42 -7.49
CA VAL A 19 9.43 4.95 -7.61
C VAL A 19 9.24 4.49 -9.04
N ILE A 20 8.24 5.02 -9.76
CA ILE A 20 8.01 4.68 -11.18
C ILE A 20 9.24 5.00 -12.03
N LYS A 21 9.83 6.19 -11.84
CA LYS A 21 11.05 6.59 -12.54
C LYS A 21 12.24 5.70 -12.17
N ALA A 22 12.41 5.37 -10.90
CA ALA A 22 13.48 4.48 -10.44
C ALA A 22 13.35 3.08 -11.06
N GLN A 23 12.13 2.52 -11.07
CA GLN A 23 11.85 1.25 -11.73
C GLN A 23 12.15 1.30 -13.22
N ALA A 24 11.73 2.37 -13.92
CA ALA A 24 12.03 2.54 -15.35
C ALA A 24 13.54 2.67 -15.62
N TYR A 25 14.28 3.39 -14.77
CA TYR A 25 15.72 3.54 -14.89
C TYR A 25 16.47 2.22 -14.69
N VAL A 26 16.09 1.44 -13.67
CA VAL A 26 16.60 0.08 -13.45
C VAL A 26 16.18 -0.86 -14.58
N LYS A 27 14.99 -0.64 -15.16
CA LYS A 27 14.54 -1.40 -16.33
C LYS A 27 15.43 -1.17 -17.57
N ALA A 28 15.84 0.08 -17.78
CA ALA A 28 16.65 0.49 -18.92
C ALA A 28 18.14 0.15 -18.79
N ASN A 29 18.70 0.16 -17.57
CA ASN A 29 20.15 0.05 -17.34
C ASN A 29 20.61 -1.29 -16.74
N THR A 30 19.73 -2.28 -16.60
CA THR A 30 20.07 -3.57 -16.01
C THR A 30 19.63 -4.72 -16.93
N PRO A 31 20.49 -5.70 -17.25
CA PRO A 31 20.08 -6.91 -17.98
C PRO A 31 19.03 -7.68 -17.19
N ASP A 32 18.00 -8.22 -17.86
CA ASP A 32 16.85 -8.88 -17.22
C ASP A 32 17.24 -9.95 -16.19
N ALA A 33 18.34 -10.68 -16.43
CA ALA A 33 18.87 -11.71 -15.53
C ALA A 33 19.27 -11.19 -14.13
N ALA A 34 19.84 -9.97 -14.03
CA ALA A 34 20.24 -9.40 -12.74
C ALA A 34 19.05 -8.80 -11.97
N ARG A 35 18.02 -8.32 -12.70
CA ARG A 35 16.76 -7.86 -12.10
C ARG A 35 15.98 -9.03 -11.50
N GLN A 36 15.98 -10.16 -12.19
CA GLN A 36 15.31 -11.40 -11.77
C GLN A 36 15.99 -12.06 -10.55
N PHE A 37 17.32 -11.90 -10.40
CA PHE A 37 18.07 -12.37 -9.23
C PHE A 37 17.72 -11.62 -7.93
N VAL A 38 17.42 -10.32 -8.00
CA VAL A 38 17.10 -9.49 -6.81
C VAL A 38 15.60 -9.45 -6.49
N PHE A 39 14.73 -9.41 -7.49
CA PHE A 39 13.28 -9.23 -7.28
C PHE A 39 12.43 -10.48 -7.60
N GLY A 40 13.06 -11.60 -7.99
CA GLY A 40 12.38 -12.85 -8.32
C GLY A 40 11.83 -12.93 -9.75
N PRO A 41 11.40 -14.14 -10.18
CA PRO A 41 11.02 -14.44 -11.56
C PRO A 41 9.74 -13.77 -12.08
N ASP A 42 8.83 -13.35 -11.19
CA ASP A 42 7.55 -12.74 -11.54
C ASP A 42 7.54 -11.24 -11.23
N GLN A 43 7.98 -10.42 -12.19
CA GLN A 43 8.01 -8.95 -12.07
C GLN A 43 6.88 -8.23 -12.78
N ASP A 44 6.08 -8.94 -13.56
CA ASP A 44 5.03 -8.30 -14.37
C ASP A 44 3.83 -7.84 -13.53
N HIS A 45 3.67 -8.37 -12.31
CA HIS A 45 2.48 -8.16 -11.47
C HIS A 45 2.78 -7.57 -10.08
N VAL A 46 3.97 -7.02 -9.83
CA VAL A 46 4.36 -6.47 -8.51
C VAL A 46 3.40 -5.36 -8.04
N GLY A 47 2.92 -4.54 -8.98
CA GLY A 47 1.92 -3.51 -8.71
C GLY A 47 0.59 -4.09 -8.22
N MET A 48 0.09 -5.13 -8.88
CA MET A 48 -1.15 -5.82 -8.48
C MET A 48 -1.02 -6.47 -7.11
N ARG A 49 0.09 -7.18 -6.85
CA ARG A 49 0.34 -7.82 -5.55
C ARG A 49 0.44 -6.80 -4.41
N THR A 50 1.02 -5.63 -4.68
CA THR A 50 1.10 -4.55 -3.69
C THR A 50 -0.29 -3.96 -3.41
N LEU A 51 -1.09 -3.71 -4.46
CA LEU A 51 -2.46 -3.23 -4.31
C LEU A 51 -3.34 -4.25 -3.57
N GLU A 52 -3.24 -5.53 -3.91
CA GLU A 52 -3.93 -6.62 -3.21
C GLU A 52 -3.53 -6.69 -1.74
N GLY A 53 -2.23 -6.57 -1.44
CA GLY A 53 -1.72 -6.52 -0.07
C GLY A 53 -2.31 -5.36 0.72
N LEU A 54 -2.29 -4.15 0.15
CA LEU A 54 -2.84 -2.94 0.78
C LEU A 54 -4.35 -3.05 1.01
N VAL A 55 -5.11 -3.60 0.05
CA VAL A 55 -6.56 -3.81 0.19
C VAL A 55 -6.86 -4.85 1.26
N ASN A 56 -6.10 -5.94 1.32
CA ASN A 56 -6.26 -6.96 2.35
C ASN A 56 -5.96 -6.41 3.75
N GLU A 57 -4.88 -5.64 3.90
CA GLU A 57 -4.50 -5.01 5.16
C GLU A 57 -5.53 -3.96 5.60
N PHE A 58 -6.06 -3.16 4.67
CA PHE A 58 -7.15 -2.23 4.93
C PHE A 58 -8.41 -2.95 5.42
N ASN A 59 -8.82 -4.03 4.74
CA ASN A 59 -9.99 -4.81 5.11
C ASN A 59 -9.82 -5.53 6.46
N ALA A 60 -8.62 -6.01 6.79
CA ALA A 60 -8.30 -6.60 8.09
C ALA A 60 -8.41 -5.54 9.20
N THR A 61 -7.83 -4.37 8.98
CA THR A 61 -7.87 -3.24 9.93
C THR A 61 -9.30 -2.74 10.14
N ARG A 62 -10.09 -2.63 9.07
CA ARG A 62 -11.51 -2.26 9.12
C ARG A 62 -12.31 -3.26 9.97
N ARG A 63 -12.16 -4.57 9.72
CA ARG A 63 -12.86 -5.61 10.49
C ARG A 63 -12.48 -5.61 11.97
N ALA A 64 -11.20 -5.40 12.28
CA ALA A 64 -10.74 -5.27 13.66
C ALA A 64 -11.38 -4.05 14.36
N ARG A 65 -11.49 -2.91 13.65
CA ARG A 65 -12.17 -1.71 14.14
C ARG A 65 -13.67 -1.91 14.33
N GLU A 66 -14.35 -2.58 13.40
CA GLU A 66 -15.77 -2.89 13.51
C GLU A 66 -16.04 -3.80 14.74
N ALA A 67 -15.20 -4.82 14.96
CA ALA A 67 -15.30 -5.68 16.13
C ALA A 67 -15.06 -4.93 17.45
N GLU A 68 -14.10 -4.00 17.49
CA GLU A 68 -13.85 -3.13 18.64
C GLU A 68 -15.04 -2.21 18.94
N LEU A 69 -15.62 -1.59 17.90
CA LEU A 69 -16.79 -0.73 18.05
C LEU A 69 -18.00 -1.53 18.54
N ASN A 70 -18.26 -2.69 17.96
CA ASN A 70 -19.40 -3.53 18.35
C ASN A 70 -19.31 -3.92 19.84
N ARG A 71 -18.13 -4.31 20.32
CA ARG A 71 -17.88 -4.56 21.75
C ARG A 71 -18.20 -3.34 22.62
N LYS A 72 -17.75 -2.14 22.22
CA LYS A 72 -18.01 -0.90 22.96
C LYS A 72 -19.50 -0.53 23.00
N TYR A 73 -20.24 -0.75 21.92
CA TYR A 73 -21.67 -0.47 21.88
C TYR A 73 -22.48 -1.48 22.69
N ILE A 74 -22.15 -2.78 22.62
CA ILE A 74 -22.79 -3.82 23.45
C ILE A 74 -22.56 -3.52 24.94
N ASP A 75 -21.33 -3.23 25.34
CA ASP A 75 -20.97 -2.90 26.73
C ASP A 75 -21.67 -1.61 27.22
N ARG A 76 -21.80 -0.60 26.35
CA ARG A 76 -22.57 0.61 26.64
C ARG A 76 -24.07 0.36 26.73
N SER A 77 -24.63 -0.54 25.93
CA SER A 77 -26.07 -0.86 25.94
C SER A 77 -26.48 -1.77 27.10
N ALA A 78 -25.52 -2.45 27.72
CA ALA A 78 -25.73 -3.32 28.88
C ALA A 78 -25.62 -2.58 30.23
N ARG A 79 -25.29 -1.28 30.21
CA ARG A 79 -25.32 -0.35 31.35
C ARG A 79 -26.60 0.47 31.34
#